data_AF-A0A8X7MUN3-F1
#
_entry.id   AF-A0A8X7MUN3-F1
#
_cell.length_a   1.000
_cell.length_b   1.000
_cell.length_c   1.000
_cell.angle_alpha   90.00
_cell.angle_beta   90.00
_cell.angle_gamma   90.00
#
_symmetry.space_group_name_H-M   'P 1'
#
loop_
_entity.id
_entity.type
_entity.pdbx_description
1 polymer ?
#
loop_
_entity_poly.entity_id
_entity_poly.type
_entity_poly.pdbx_seq_one_letter_code
_entity_poly.pdbx_strand_id
1 'polypeptide(L)'
;MTSADSALALELRLRLLETILSGPSEQAYDPTESRLSSSSHHQQQQVPSSRTLTVRTARATNVLHSTVKENASLAAFVRAYDKNLPFLTPAFALAQPGSNPVEEDLRLSGVDPSSSTPSAPESNGKKSESEAEQSETENIPLSALALQPQAQAALLLEVEPELQALERQLAECKVLDERDTAGAGTLAETETLAPKLKAAWEQHAKRKAEVESLERQLSTVFDSYTDYTDAASQIFIAWDELLTSMELRVSKAEKDRVQQV
;
A
#
# COMPACT_ATOMS: atom_id res chain seq x y z
N MET A 1 44.52 -13.94 2.35
CA MET A 1 43.73 -14.77 1.42
C MET A 1 42.26 -14.33 1.50
N THR A 2 41.91 -13.15 0.96
CA THR A 2 40.55 -12.57 1.08
C THR A 2 40.04 -11.94 -0.23
N SER A 3 40.84 -11.93 -1.30
CA SER A 3 40.42 -11.35 -2.59
C SER A 3 39.42 -12.23 -3.34
N ALA A 4 39.54 -13.56 -3.21
CA ALA A 4 38.61 -14.51 -3.80
C ALA A 4 37.18 -14.35 -3.23
N ASP A 5 37.08 -14.13 -1.91
CA ASP A 5 35.80 -13.91 -1.23
C ASP A 5 35.16 -12.57 -1.65
N SER A 6 35.96 -11.52 -1.85
CA SER A 6 35.45 -10.24 -2.35
C SER A 6 34.96 -10.31 -3.81
N ALA A 7 35.63 -11.12 -4.65
CA ALA A 7 35.22 -11.31 -6.04
C ALA A 7 33.90 -12.09 -6.13
N LEU A 8 33.77 -13.17 -5.34
CA LEU A 8 32.54 -13.96 -5.22
C LEU A 8 31.39 -13.11 -4.67
N ALA A 9 31.64 -12.30 -3.64
CA ALA A 9 30.64 -11.40 -3.08
C ALA A 9 30.13 -10.36 -4.10
N LEU A 10 31.03 -9.81 -4.94
CA LEU A 10 30.65 -8.90 -6.00
C LEU A 10 29.83 -9.59 -7.09
N GLU A 11 30.21 -10.81 -7.49
CA GLU A 11 29.48 -11.59 -8.49
C GLU A 11 28.05 -11.93 -8.01
N LEU A 12 27.90 -12.38 -6.76
CA LEU A 12 26.58 -12.64 -6.16
C LEU A 12 25.73 -11.37 -6.10
N ARG A 13 26.34 -10.23 -5.77
CA ARG A 13 25.63 -8.95 -5.72
C ARG A 13 25.22 -8.48 -7.11
N LEU A 14 26.06 -8.68 -8.13
CA LEU A 14 25.74 -8.40 -9.53
C LEU A 14 24.61 -9.30 -10.01
N ARG A 15 24.66 -10.60 -9.71
CA ARG A 15 23.60 -11.57 -10.07
C ARG A 15 22.29 -11.26 -9.34
N LEU A 16 22.35 -10.79 -8.09
CA LEU A 16 21.18 -10.30 -7.36
C LEU A 16 20.59 -9.03 -8.01
N LEU A 17 21.44 -8.09 -8.41
CA LEU A 17 20.99 -6.90 -9.15
C LEU A 17 20.36 -7.27 -10.49
N GLU A 18 20.96 -8.21 -11.22
CA GLU A 18 20.45 -8.71 -12.50
C GLU A 18 19.09 -9.41 -12.32
N THR A 19 18.93 -10.23 -11.29
CA THR A 19 17.65 -10.89 -10.99
C THR A 19 16.56 -9.92 -10.53
N ILE A 20 16.91 -8.85 -9.81
CA ILE A 20 15.96 -7.78 -9.44
C ILE A 20 15.59 -6.94 -10.67
N LEU A 21 16.55 -6.66 -11.55
CA LEU A 21 16.36 -5.79 -12.71
C LEU A 21 15.63 -6.49 -13.86
N SER A 22 15.98 -7.74 -14.15
CA SER A 22 15.48 -8.51 -15.30
C SER A 22 14.44 -9.57 -14.91
N GLY A 23 14.33 -9.92 -13.62
CA GLY A 23 13.58 -11.09 -13.15
C GLY A 23 14.45 -12.36 -13.12
N PRO A 24 14.00 -13.46 -12.49
CA PRO A 24 14.72 -14.73 -12.52
C PRO A 24 14.81 -15.21 -13.97
N SER A 25 16.00 -15.20 -14.55
CA SER A 25 16.26 -15.75 -15.89
C SER A 25 15.99 -17.26 -15.85
N GLU A 26 14.86 -17.65 -16.42
CA GLU A 26 14.48 -19.05 -16.68
C GLU A 26 15.32 -19.55 -17.87
N GLN A 27 16.62 -19.72 -17.64
CA GLN A 27 17.50 -20.30 -18.65
C GLN A 27 18.70 -20.99 -17.99
N ALA A 28 18.45 -22.21 -17.54
CA ALA A 28 19.39 -23.32 -17.56
C ALA A 28 18.65 -24.60 -17.14
N TYR A 29 17.93 -25.26 -18.05
CA TYR A 29 17.81 -26.73 -18.13
C TYR A 29 17.23 -27.14 -19.50
N ASP A 30 18.07 -27.89 -20.22
CA ASP A 30 17.88 -28.83 -21.35
C ASP A 30 16.72 -28.71 -22.36
N PRO A 31 17.00 -28.72 -23.69
CA PRO A 31 16.01 -28.86 -24.73
C PRO A 31 15.93 -30.32 -25.18
N THR A 32 15.00 -31.11 -24.64
CA THR A 32 14.37 -32.23 -25.37
C THR A 32 13.19 -32.77 -24.55
N GLU A 33 12.10 -33.04 -25.26
CA GLU A 33 10.88 -33.72 -24.83
C GLU A 33 9.68 -32.86 -24.42
N SER A 34 8.75 -32.79 -25.39
CA SER A 34 7.31 -33.01 -25.27
C SER A 34 6.52 -32.15 -24.29
N ARG A 35 5.75 -31.19 -24.80
CA ARG A 35 4.38 -31.42 -25.29
C ARG A 35 3.60 -32.36 -24.37
N LEU A 36 2.74 -31.77 -23.54
CA LEU A 36 1.32 -32.03 -23.37
C LEU A 36 0.90 -31.39 -22.04
N SER A 37 0.02 -30.39 -22.10
CA SER A 37 -1.04 -30.07 -21.11
C SER A 37 -1.41 -28.59 -21.18
N SER A 38 -2.31 -28.28 -22.11
CA SER A 38 -3.28 -27.21 -21.93
C SER A 38 -4.42 -27.74 -21.05
N SER A 39 -4.62 -27.14 -19.88
CA SER A 39 -5.91 -27.19 -19.19
C SER A 39 -6.27 -25.79 -18.68
N SER A 40 -7.17 -25.15 -19.42
CA SER A 40 -7.81 -23.87 -19.12
C SER A 40 -9.12 -24.12 -18.37
N HIS A 41 -9.17 -23.81 -17.07
CA HIS A 41 -10.38 -23.32 -16.40
C HIS A 41 -10.05 -22.60 -15.07
N HIS A 42 -10.40 -21.31 -15.05
CA HIS A 42 -10.81 -20.47 -13.92
C HIS A 42 -10.19 -20.72 -12.53
N GLN A 43 -9.13 -19.97 -12.22
CA GLN A 43 -9.11 -19.23 -10.96
C GLN A 43 -8.22 -18.00 -11.11
N GLN A 44 -8.86 -16.86 -10.92
CA GLN A 44 -8.36 -15.65 -10.27
C GLN A 44 -7.11 -15.90 -9.39
N GLN A 45 -5.95 -16.04 -10.03
CA GLN A 45 -4.66 -15.92 -9.38
C GLN A 45 -4.03 -14.67 -9.96
N GLN A 46 -3.86 -13.69 -9.10
CA GLN A 46 -2.92 -12.60 -9.29
C GLN A 46 -1.52 -13.21 -9.42
N VAL A 47 -1.16 -13.66 -10.63
CA VAL A 47 0.21 -14.08 -10.95
C VAL A 47 1.00 -12.81 -11.29
N PRO A 48 2.24 -12.69 -10.81
CA PRO A 48 2.75 -11.57 -10.06
C PRO A 48 3.04 -10.39 -10.99
N SER A 49 2.30 -9.30 -10.88
CA SER A 49 2.64 -8.02 -11.54
C SER A 49 3.90 -7.35 -10.93
N SER A 50 4.86 -8.13 -10.45
CA SER A 50 5.75 -7.75 -9.34
C SER A 50 7.19 -8.26 -9.44
N ARG A 51 7.67 -8.81 -10.56
CA ARG A 51 9.03 -9.39 -10.57
C ARG A 51 10.15 -8.53 -11.17
N THR A 52 9.88 -7.65 -12.11
CA THR A 52 10.94 -6.89 -12.79
C THR A 52 10.91 -5.43 -12.33
N LEU A 53 12.00 -4.94 -11.74
CA LEU A 53 12.13 -3.54 -11.30
C LEU A 53 11.78 -2.58 -12.44
N THR A 54 12.23 -2.88 -13.66
CA THR A 54 11.97 -2.09 -14.87
C THR A 54 10.48 -1.95 -15.20
N VAL A 55 9.68 -2.99 -14.98
CA VAL A 55 8.23 -2.96 -15.21
C VAL A 55 7.54 -2.14 -14.12
N ARG A 56 8.01 -2.26 -12.87
CA ARG A 56 7.50 -1.46 -11.75
C ARG A 56 7.83 0.01 -11.90
N THR A 57 9.05 0.34 -12.31
CA THR A 57 9.47 1.73 -12.55
C THR A 57 8.69 2.32 -13.72
N ALA A 58 8.56 1.63 -14.84
CA ALA A 58 7.76 2.10 -15.99
C ALA A 58 6.28 2.34 -15.62
N ARG A 59 5.68 1.45 -14.81
CA ARG A 59 4.32 1.63 -14.32
C ARG A 59 4.22 2.82 -13.37
N ALA A 60 5.14 2.94 -12.42
CA ALA A 60 5.17 4.03 -11.47
C ALA A 60 5.40 5.39 -12.17
N THR A 61 6.26 5.45 -13.19
CA THR A 61 6.47 6.67 -13.98
C THR A 61 5.22 7.04 -14.76
N ASN A 62 4.49 6.07 -15.32
CA ASN A 62 3.24 6.36 -16.04
C ASN A 62 2.15 6.89 -15.10
N VAL A 63 2.01 6.28 -13.92
CA VAL A 63 1.06 6.74 -12.89
C VAL A 63 1.46 8.12 -12.34
N LEU A 64 2.75 8.34 -12.09
CA LEU A 64 3.25 9.64 -11.65
C LEU A 64 3.04 10.70 -12.74
N HIS A 65 3.30 10.37 -14.00
CA HIS A 65 3.11 11.31 -15.09
C HIS A 65 1.62 11.67 -15.29
N SER A 66 0.69 10.73 -15.10
CA SER A 66 -0.74 11.03 -15.12
C SER A 66 -1.15 11.94 -13.96
N THR A 67 -0.70 11.67 -12.73
CA THR A 67 -1.06 12.48 -11.55
C THR A 67 -0.39 13.86 -11.54
N VAL A 68 0.83 13.97 -12.08
CA VAL A 68 1.54 15.24 -12.26
C VAL A 68 0.87 16.12 -13.31
N LYS A 69 0.29 15.53 -14.36
CA LYS A 69 -0.47 16.28 -15.36
C LYS A 69 -1.74 16.90 -14.78
N GLU A 70 -2.37 16.22 -13.83
CA GLU A 70 -3.59 16.67 -13.14
C GLU A 70 -3.31 17.76 -12.09
N ASN A 71 -2.10 17.84 -11.54
CA ASN A 71 -1.75 18.72 -10.42
C ASN A 71 -0.56 19.64 -10.72
N ALA A 72 -0.83 20.94 -10.89
CA ALA A 72 0.21 21.95 -11.17
C ALA A 72 1.26 22.10 -10.05
N SER A 73 0.86 21.89 -8.78
CA SER A 73 1.76 21.93 -7.62
C SER A 73 2.77 20.77 -7.62
N LEU A 74 2.32 19.56 -7.95
CA LEU A 74 3.20 18.39 -8.11
C LEU A 74 4.13 18.57 -9.32
N ALA A 75 3.66 19.17 -10.41
CA ALA A 75 4.52 19.52 -11.54
C ALA A 75 5.61 20.53 -11.16
N ALA A 76 5.29 21.54 -10.35
CA ALA A 76 6.28 22.48 -9.82
C ALA A 76 7.29 21.80 -8.88
N PHE A 77 6.81 20.88 -8.04
CA PHE A 77 7.63 20.09 -7.11
C PHE A 77 8.61 19.17 -7.85
N VAL A 78 8.15 18.45 -8.87
CA VAL A 78 8.98 17.56 -9.70
C VAL A 78 10.01 18.35 -10.52
N ARG A 79 9.67 19.55 -11.01
CA ARG A 79 10.65 20.44 -11.67
C ARG A 79 11.78 20.89 -10.73
N ALA A 80 11.51 20.95 -9.44
CA ALA A 80 12.48 21.31 -8.42
C ALA A 80 12.95 20.09 -7.60
N TYR A 81 13.00 18.90 -8.22
CA TYR A 81 13.34 17.65 -7.53
C TYR A 81 14.65 17.74 -6.74
N ASP A 82 15.70 18.31 -7.32
CA ASP A 82 17.01 18.45 -6.67
C ASP A 82 16.95 19.28 -5.39
N LYS A 83 16.09 20.30 -5.35
CA LYS A 83 15.87 21.14 -4.16
C LYS A 83 14.99 20.45 -3.12
N ASN A 84 14.13 19.55 -3.58
CA ASN A 84 13.16 18.84 -2.74
C ASN A 84 13.66 17.47 -2.24
N LEU A 85 14.84 17.04 -2.71
CA LEU A 85 15.46 15.77 -2.36
C LEU A 85 15.64 15.57 -0.84
N PRO A 86 16.02 16.60 -0.04
CA PRO A 86 16.09 16.47 1.42
C PRO A 86 14.74 16.17 2.08
N PHE A 87 13.63 16.59 1.48
CA PHE A 87 12.28 16.32 2.01
C PHE A 87 11.75 14.93 1.62
N LEU A 88 12.35 14.30 0.60
CA LEU A 88 11.98 12.97 0.11
C LEU A 88 12.81 11.84 0.73
N THR A 89 13.94 12.17 1.35
CA THR A 89 14.82 11.24 2.05
C THR A 89 14.72 11.49 3.55
N PRO A 90 13.69 10.96 4.22
CA PRO A 90 13.59 11.09 5.67
C PRO A 90 14.80 10.40 6.32
N ALA A 91 15.36 11.03 7.36
CA ALA A 91 16.60 10.59 8.02
C ALA A 91 16.56 9.13 8.51
N PHE A 92 15.38 8.56 8.72
CA PHE A 92 15.22 7.14 9.08
C PHE A 92 15.77 6.18 8.02
N ALA A 93 15.79 6.57 6.73
CA ALA A 93 16.30 5.73 5.65
C ALA A 93 17.84 5.76 5.54
N LEU A 94 18.49 6.78 6.14
CA LEU A 94 19.95 6.90 6.23
C LEU A 94 20.49 6.37 7.58
N ALA A 95 19.61 6.14 8.57
CA ALA A 95 19.97 5.42 9.77
C ALA A 95 20.28 3.97 9.38
N GLN A 96 21.52 3.54 9.62
CA GLN A 96 21.87 2.14 9.53
C GLN A 96 20.89 1.32 10.39
N PRO A 97 20.44 0.14 9.96
CA PRO A 97 19.64 -0.74 10.80
C PRO A 97 20.51 -1.20 11.97
N GLY A 98 20.48 -0.46 13.07
CA GLY A 98 21.31 -0.71 14.24
C GLY A 98 21.69 0.51 15.09
N SER A 99 21.59 1.75 14.59
CA SER A 99 21.90 2.94 15.39
C SER A 99 20.66 3.78 15.66
N ASN A 100 19.97 3.47 16.76
CA ASN A 100 19.02 4.40 17.38
C ASN A 100 19.81 5.57 18.00
N PRO A 101 19.65 6.83 17.55
CA PRO A 101 20.29 7.98 18.19
C PRO A 101 19.60 8.41 19.50
N VAL A 102 18.60 7.67 19.99
CA VAL A 102 17.79 8.03 21.18
C VAL A 102 18.20 7.24 22.43
N GLU A 103 19.09 6.25 22.33
CA GLU A 103 19.50 5.45 23.50
C GLU A 103 20.89 5.74 24.08
N GLU A 104 21.74 6.54 23.42
CA GLU A 104 23.05 6.88 24.00
C GLU A 104 23.00 8.03 25.03
N ASP A 105 22.04 8.95 24.92
CA ASP A 105 21.98 10.10 25.84
C ASP A 105 21.32 9.77 27.19
N LEU A 106 20.60 8.65 27.28
CA LEU A 106 19.93 8.19 28.51
C LEU A 106 20.70 7.09 29.27
N ARG A 107 21.86 6.65 28.76
CA ARG A 107 22.70 5.62 29.40
C ARG A 107 23.80 6.18 30.30
N LEU A 108 23.93 7.51 30.40
CA LEU A 108 24.91 8.18 31.25
C LEU A 108 24.37 8.68 32.60
N SER A 109 23.06 8.51 32.90
CA SER A 109 22.51 8.75 34.24
C SER A 109 22.07 7.43 34.89
N GLY A 110 22.98 6.83 35.65
CA GLY A 110 22.75 5.58 36.37
C GLY A 110 21.66 5.73 37.46
N VAL A 111 20.43 5.35 37.12
CA VAL A 111 19.36 5.12 38.09
C VAL A 111 18.57 3.87 37.69
N ASP A 112 18.69 2.83 38.50
CA ASP A 112 17.97 1.55 38.36
C ASP A 112 16.47 1.72 38.63
N PRO A 113 15.56 1.16 37.81
CA PRO A 113 14.15 1.05 38.15
C PRO A 113 13.86 -0.34 38.72
N SER A 114 13.88 -0.46 40.04
CA SER A 114 13.19 -1.53 40.75
C SER A 114 11.95 -0.98 41.44
N SER A 115 10.84 -1.67 41.18
CA SER A 115 9.67 -1.86 42.06
C SER A 115 8.32 -1.31 41.54
N SER A 116 7.49 -2.29 41.19
CA SER A 116 6.05 -2.42 41.51
C SER A 116 4.99 -1.63 40.70
N THR A 117 4.42 -2.32 39.72
CA THR A 117 2.96 -2.55 39.64
C THR A 117 2.57 -3.73 40.57
N PRO A 118 1.30 -4.11 40.85
CA PRO A 118 0.02 -3.72 40.21
C PRO A 118 -1.17 -3.49 41.19
N SER A 119 -2.34 -3.04 40.69
CA SER A 119 -3.64 -3.73 40.85
C SER A 119 -4.84 -2.92 40.33
N ALA A 120 -5.83 -3.67 39.82
CA ALA A 120 -7.02 -3.26 39.08
C ALA A 120 -8.20 -2.79 39.97
N PRO A 121 -9.31 -2.28 39.39
CA PRO A 121 -10.38 -1.58 40.08
C PRO A 121 -11.62 -2.45 40.33
N GLU A 122 -12.37 -2.19 41.41
CA GLU A 122 -13.75 -2.67 41.57
C GLU A 122 -14.67 -1.59 42.16
N SER A 123 -15.91 -1.65 41.67
CA SER A 123 -17.06 -0.77 41.89
C SER A 123 -17.75 -0.99 43.25
N ASN A 124 -18.36 0.05 43.84
CA ASN A 124 -19.81 0.04 44.16
C ASN A 124 -20.29 1.41 44.64
N GLY A 125 -21.52 1.80 44.26
CA GLY A 125 -22.04 3.15 44.41
C GLY A 125 -22.79 3.46 45.72
N LYS A 126 -23.10 4.75 45.93
CA LYS A 126 -24.36 5.21 46.53
C LYS A 126 -24.56 6.72 46.39
N LYS A 127 -25.83 7.08 46.26
CA LYS A 127 -26.44 8.38 46.00
C LYS A 127 -26.94 8.99 47.32
N SER A 128 -26.57 10.24 47.61
CA SER A 128 -27.22 11.22 48.51
C SER A 128 -26.56 12.58 48.24
N GLU A 129 -27.19 13.51 47.52
CA GLU A 129 -28.02 14.61 48.05
C GLU A 129 -27.28 15.59 48.99
N SER A 130 -27.07 16.78 48.41
CA SER A 130 -27.03 18.12 49.02
C SER A 130 -26.27 18.31 50.33
N GLU A 131 -25.16 19.04 50.25
CA GLU A 131 -24.92 20.16 51.15
C GLU A 131 -23.93 21.15 50.53
N ALA A 132 -24.22 22.42 50.77
CA ALA A 132 -23.49 23.56 50.28
C ALA A 132 -22.20 23.71 51.08
N GLU A 133 -21.07 23.40 50.46
CA GLU A 133 -19.75 23.88 50.86
C GLU A 133 -19.10 24.34 49.55
N GLN A 134 -19.23 25.61 49.19
CA GLN A 134 -18.13 26.55 49.44
C GLN A 134 -16.78 25.85 49.30
N SER A 135 -16.45 25.40 48.08
CA SER A 135 -15.06 25.27 47.67
C SER A 135 -14.53 26.70 47.58
N GLU A 136 -14.21 27.23 48.76
CA GLU A 136 -13.13 28.17 48.93
C GLU A 136 -12.04 27.72 47.96
N THR A 137 -11.88 28.48 46.89
CA THR A 137 -10.54 28.75 46.43
C THR A 137 -9.81 29.16 47.70
N GLU A 138 -9.11 28.19 48.31
CA GLU A 138 -7.90 28.48 49.05
C GLU A 138 -7.03 29.24 48.06
N ASN A 139 -7.33 30.54 47.99
CA ASN A 139 -6.40 31.59 47.71
C ASN A 139 -5.34 31.35 48.76
N ILE A 140 -4.41 30.43 48.47
CA ILE A 140 -3.11 30.43 49.11
C ILE A 140 -2.69 31.88 48.93
N PRO A 141 -2.69 32.69 50.00
CA PRO A 141 -2.35 34.07 49.85
C PRO A 141 -0.94 34.04 49.31
N LEU A 142 -0.66 34.69 48.17
CA LEU A 142 0.69 34.81 47.61
C LEU A 142 1.70 35.33 48.67
N SER A 143 1.20 35.88 49.77
CA SER A 143 1.90 36.26 51.00
C SER A 143 2.52 35.11 51.81
N ALA A 144 2.03 33.87 51.70
CA ALA A 144 2.57 32.72 52.45
C ALA A 144 3.92 32.23 51.91
N LEU A 145 4.24 32.63 50.67
CA LEU A 145 5.54 32.46 50.05
C LEU A 145 6.19 33.85 49.93
N ALA A 146 6.45 34.51 51.06
CA ALA A 146 7.27 35.72 51.12
C ALA A 146 8.74 35.36 50.78
N LEU A 147 8.95 34.84 49.57
CA LEU A 147 10.24 34.61 48.98
C LEU A 147 10.89 35.98 48.81
N GLN A 148 12.18 36.06 49.14
CA GLN A 148 12.98 37.25 48.90
C GLN A 148 12.81 37.69 47.43
N PRO A 149 12.64 38.98 47.10
CA PRO A 149 12.27 39.43 45.75
C PRO A 149 13.24 38.95 44.66
N GLN A 150 14.49 38.68 45.02
CA GLN A 150 15.48 38.05 44.15
C GLN A 150 15.16 36.59 43.81
N ALA A 151 14.65 35.81 44.77
CA ALA A 151 14.23 34.43 44.55
C ALA A 151 12.94 34.35 43.72
N GLN A 152 12.03 35.33 43.88
CA GLN A 152 10.86 35.45 43.01
C GLN A 152 11.26 35.79 41.56
N ALA A 153 12.25 36.69 41.37
CA ALA A 153 12.76 37.00 40.05
C ALA A 153 13.47 35.80 39.39
N ALA A 154 14.23 35.01 40.16
CA ALA A 154 14.87 33.79 39.67
C ALA A 154 13.84 32.73 39.26
N LEU A 155 12.81 32.51 40.08
CA LEU A 155 11.71 31.61 39.76
C LEU A 155 10.93 32.07 38.52
N LEU A 156 10.67 33.38 38.39
CA LEU A 156 10.01 33.93 37.21
C LEU A 156 10.82 33.72 35.93
N LEU A 157 12.15 33.81 36.00
CA LEU A 157 13.03 33.52 34.86
C LEU A 157 13.09 32.01 34.54
N GLU A 158 12.95 31.15 35.56
CA GLU A 158 12.91 29.70 35.38
C GLU A 158 11.57 29.23 34.77
N VAL A 159 10.46 29.87 35.16
CA VAL A 159 9.10 29.54 34.69
C VAL A 159 8.73 30.28 33.38
N GLU A 160 9.45 31.34 33.00
CA GLU A 160 9.25 32.05 31.73
C GLU A 160 9.19 31.12 30.49
N PRO A 161 10.12 30.18 30.25
CA PRO A 161 10.04 29.29 29.09
C PRO A 161 8.80 28.38 29.14
N GLU A 162 8.36 27.96 30.33
CA GLU A 162 7.15 27.16 30.50
C GLU A 162 5.88 27.97 30.20
N LEU A 163 5.85 29.24 30.63
CA LEU A 163 4.77 30.17 30.29
C LEU A 163 4.69 30.44 28.78
N GLN A 164 5.83 30.63 28.11
CA GLN A 164 5.88 30.81 26.66
C GLN A 164 5.43 29.53 25.90
N ALA A 165 5.81 28.35 26.40
CA ALA A 165 5.37 27.09 25.83
C ALA A 165 3.85 26.90 26.00
N LEU A 166 3.32 27.22 27.19
CA LEU A 166 1.89 27.18 27.47
C LEU A 166 1.12 28.19 26.61
N GLU A 167 1.62 29.42 26.45
CA GLU A 167 1.02 30.42 25.58
C GLU A 167 0.94 29.92 24.13
N ARG A 168 2.01 29.29 23.63
CA ARG A 168 2.03 28.68 22.30
C ARG A 168 1.01 27.55 22.16
N GLN A 169 0.89 26.68 23.16
CA GLN A 169 -0.10 25.60 23.17
C GLN A 169 -1.53 26.15 23.24
N LEU A 170 -1.77 27.18 24.04
CA LEU A 170 -3.09 27.82 24.16
C LEU A 170 -3.45 28.55 22.86
N ALA A 171 -2.48 29.18 22.19
CA ALA A 171 -2.65 29.74 20.85
C ALA A 171 -2.99 28.65 19.82
N GLU A 172 -2.33 27.49 19.88
CA GLU A 172 -2.66 26.34 19.03
C GLU A 172 -4.08 25.81 19.30
N CYS A 173 -4.46 25.66 20.57
CA CYS A 173 -5.82 25.28 20.95
C CYS A 173 -6.85 26.30 20.45
N LYS A 174 -6.57 27.61 20.51
CA LYS A 174 -7.44 28.65 19.94
C LYS A 174 -7.56 28.53 18.42
N VAL A 175 -6.47 28.26 17.70
CA VAL A 175 -6.52 28.03 16.24
C VAL A 175 -7.33 26.77 15.91
N LEU A 176 -7.28 25.73 16.74
CA LEU A 176 -8.08 24.52 16.59
C LEU A 176 -9.57 24.76 16.93
N ASP A 177 -9.85 25.62 17.89
CA ASP A 177 -11.21 26.06 18.25
C ASP A 177 -11.82 26.96 17.17
N GLU A 178 -11.05 27.90 16.61
CA GLU A 178 -11.44 28.71 15.43
C GLU A 178 -11.70 27.85 14.18
N ARG A 179 -11.09 26.66 14.12
CA ARG A 179 -11.34 25.66 13.07
C ARG A 179 -12.53 24.75 13.40
N ASP A 180 -13.26 25.03 14.47
CA ASP A 180 -14.39 24.25 15.00
C ASP A 180 -14.05 22.75 15.20
N THR A 181 -12.78 22.43 15.46
CA THR A 181 -12.32 21.04 15.64
C THR A 181 -12.51 20.52 17.06
N ALA A 182 -12.78 21.40 18.03
CA ALA A 182 -13.03 21.06 19.43
C ALA A 182 -14.47 20.59 19.71
N GLY A 183 -15.40 20.81 18.77
CA GLY A 183 -16.76 20.26 18.78
C GLY A 183 -16.95 19.12 17.78
N ALA A 184 -18.19 18.68 17.57
CA ALA A 184 -18.53 17.72 16.52
C ALA A 184 -18.21 18.24 15.10
N GLY A 185 -17.75 19.49 14.91
CA GLY A 185 -17.28 20.04 13.65
C GLY A 185 -18.24 19.74 12.49
N THR A 186 -17.73 19.13 11.43
CA THR A 186 -18.50 18.65 10.27
C THR A 186 -19.15 17.27 10.48
N LEU A 187 -19.02 16.64 11.65
CA LEU A 187 -19.60 15.32 11.95
C LEU A 187 -21.14 15.34 11.89
N ALA A 188 -21.77 16.48 12.22
CA ALA A 188 -23.21 16.67 12.00
C ALA A 188 -23.58 16.58 10.51
N GLU A 189 -22.68 17.03 9.61
CA GLU A 189 -22.85 16.88 8.16
C GLU A 189 -22.58 15.43 7.71
N THR A 190 -21.65 14.72 8.35
CA THR A 190 -21.38 13.30 8.03
C THR A 190 -22.52 12.38 8.46
N GLU A 191 -23.30 12.74 9.47
CA GLU A 191 -24.54 12.03 9.82
C GLU A 191 -25.57 12.09 8.68
N THR A 192 -25.66 13.21 7.96
CA THR A 192 -26.51 13.32 6.76
C THR A 192 -25.96 12.54 5.55
N LEU A 193 -24.67 12.22 5.57
CA LEU A 193 -23.99 11.46 4.52
C LEU A 193 -24.17 9.95 4.68
N ALA A 194 -24.42 9.48 5.90
CA ALA A 194 -24.66 8.07 6.21
C ALA A 194 -25.78 7.41 5.37
N PRO A 195 -26.98 8.00 5.20
CA PRO A 195 -28.00 7.42 4.33
C PRO A 195 -27.61 7.42 2.85
N LYS A 196 -26.89 8.45 2.38
CA LYS A 196 -26.37 8.49 1.00
C LYS A 196 -25.33 7.41 0.74
N LEU A 197 -24.46 7.16 1.73
CA LEU A 197 -23.49 6.08 1.68
C LEU A 197 -24.22 4.73 1.62
N LYS A 198 -25.19 4.47 2.49
CA LYS A 198 -25.98 3.23 2.46
C LYS A 198 -26.67 3.02 1.11
N ALA A 199 -27.32 4.05 0.57
CA ALA A 199 -27.93 4.00 -0.76
C ALA A 199 -26.90 3.70 -1.87
N ALA A 200 -25.72 4.32 -1.81
CA ALA A 200 -24.64 4.06 -2.76
C ALA A 200 -24.10 2.62 -2.66
N TRP A 201 -23.99 2.07 -1.45
CA TRP A 201 -23.59 0.69 -1.21
C TRP A 201 -24.61 -0.31 -1.74
N GLU A 202 -25.90 -0.07 -1.51
CA GLU A 202 -26.97 -0.89 -2.08
C GLU A 202 -26.98 -0.83 -3.61
N GLN A 203 -26.79 0.35 -4.19
CA GLN A 203 -26.68 0.52 -5.64
C GLN A 203 -25.44 -0.18 -6.19
N HIS A 204 -24.31 -0.16 -5.47
CA HIS A 204 -23.10 -0.87 -5.86
C HIS A 204 -23.29 -2.39 -5.79
N ALA A 205 -23.96 -2.89 -4.74
CA ALA A 205 -24.28 -4.31 -4.62
C ALA A 205 -25.17 -4.81 -5.77
N LYS A 206 -26.19 -4.04 -6.15
CA LYS A 206 -27.04 -4.33 -7.32
C LYS A 206 -26.24 -4.36 -8.62
N ARG A 207 -25.43 -3.32 -8.88
CA ARG A 207 -24.58 -3.25 -10.07
C ARG A 207 -23.58 -4.39 -10.13
N LYS A 208 -23.00 -4.79 -9.00
CA LYS A 208 -22.08 -5.93 -8.94
C LYS A 208 -22.77 -7.23 -9.37
N ALA A 209 -23.99 -7.49 -8.89
CA ALA A 209 -24.76 -8.67 -9.29
C ALA A 209 -25.11 -8.68 -10.78
N GLU A 210 -25.46 -7.51 -11.34
CA GLU A 210 -25.69 -7.35 -12.79
C GLU A 210 -24.43 -7.66 -13.60
N VAL A 211 -23.28 -7.11 -13.20
CA VAL A 211 -21.99 -7.37 -13.85
C VAL A 211 -21.64 -8.85 -13.80
N GLU A 212 -21.77 -9.51 -12.65
CA GLU A 212 -21.52 -10.95 -12.55
C GLU A 212 -22.46 -11.77 -13.44
N SER A 213 -23.70 -11.32 -13.65
CA SER A 213 -24.62 -11.99 -14.57
C SER A 213 -24.21 -11.83 -16.03
N LEU A 214 -23.75 -10.65 -16.42
CA LEU A 214 -23.25 -10.36 -17.77
C LEU A 214 -21.94 -11.08 -18.05
N GLU A 215 -21.05 -11.19 -17.06
CA GLU A 215 -19.81 -11.96 -17.18
C GLU A 215 -20.09 -13.44 -17.44
N ARG A 216 -21.07 -14.04 -16.74
CA ARG A 216 -21.51 -15.43 -16.99
C ARG A 216 -22.12 -15.61 -18.38
N GLN A 217 -22.87 -14.61 -18.87
CA GLN A 217 -23.40 -14.66 -20.23
C GLN A 217 -22.28 -14.57 -21.26
N LEU A 218 -21.32 -13.67 -21.06
CA LEU A 218 -20.18 -13.50 -21.95
C LEU A 218 -19.28 -14.74 -21.96
N SER A 219 -19.04 -15.39 -20.81
CA SER A 219 -18.29 -16.64 -20.76
C SER A 219 -19.02 -17.75 -21.52
N THR A 220 -20.34 -17.86 -21.37
CA THR A 220 -21.15 -18.85 -22.10
C THR A 220 -21.09 -18.63 -23.62
N VAL A 221 -21.19 -17.37 -24.06
CA VAL A 221 -21.07 -17.03 -25.48
C VAL A 221 -19.67 -17.36 -26.00
N PHE A 222 -18.63 -17.06 -25.22
CA PHE A 222 -17.26 -17.38 -25.58
C PHE A 222 -17.04 -18.89 -25.71
N ASP A 223 -17.51 -19.68 -24.75
CA ASP A 223 -17.42 -21.14 -24.79
C ASP A 223 -18.11 -21.69 -26.04
N SER A 224 -19.32 -21.21 -26.35
CA SER A 224 -20.05 -21.62 -27.56
C SER A 224 -19.36 -21.22 -28.87
N TYR A 225 -18.65 -20.09 -28.86
CA TYR A 225 -17.84 -19.65 -30.00
C TYR A 225 -16.61 -20.53 -30.17
N THR A 226 -15.93 -20.88 -29.07
CA THR A 226 -14.81 -21.82 -29.09
C THR A 226 -15.24 -23.18 -29.65
N ASP A 227 -16.37 -23.72 -29.17
CA ASP A 227 -16.94 -24.97 -29.69
C ASP A 227 -17.25 -24.87 -31.19
N TYR A 228 -17.82 -23.75 -31.64
CA TYR A 228 -18.08 -23.50 -33.05
C TYR A 228 -16.79 -23.43 -33.88
N THR A 229 -15.75 -22.76 -33.38
CA THR A 229 -14.46 -22.69 -34.07
C THR A 229 -13.78 -24.05 -34.14
N ASP A 230 -13.86 -24.85 -33.08
CA ASP A 230 -13.32 -26.21 -33.05
C ASP A 230 -14.05 -27.11 -34.05
N ALA A 231 -15.38 -27.03 -34.12
CA ALA A 231 -16.17 -27.73 -35.13
C ALA A 231 -15.81 -27.29 -36.56
N ALA A 232 -15.64 -25.98 -36.80
CA ALA A 232 -15.26 -25.46 -38.10
C ALA A 232 -13.86 -25.94 -38.52
N SER A 233 -12.90 -25.95 -37.60
CA SER A 233 -11.55 -26.49 -37.84
C SER A 233 -11.57 -27.99 -38.12
N GLN A 234 -12.38 -28.77 -37.39
CA GLN A 234 -12.55 -30.20 -37.66
C GLN A 234 -13.15 -30.47 -39.05
N ILE A 235 -14.16 -29.69 -39.46
CA ILE A 235 -14.75 -29.79 -40.80
C ILE A 235 -13.71 -29.48 -41.87
N PHE A 236 -12.88 -28.45 -41.66
CA PHE A 236 -11.83 -28.09 -42.61
C PHE A 236 -10.76 -29.19 -42.75
N ILE A 237 -10.33 -29.79 -41.64
CA ILE A 237 -9.40 -30.93 -41.66
C ILE A 237 -10.04 -32.11 -42.41
N ALA A 238 -11.30 -32.44 -42.12
CA ALA A 238 -12.00 -33.53 -42.80
C ALA A 238 -12.15 -33.28 -44.32
N TRP A 239 -12.35 -32.03 -44.71
CA TRP A 239 -12.40 -31.65 -46.13
C TRP A 239 -11.04 -31.76 -46.80
N ASP A 240 -9.96 -31.36 -46.14
CA ASP A 240 -8.59 -31.48 -46.66
C ASP A 240 -8.19 -32.96 -46.85
N GLU A 241 -8.53 -33.83 -45.89
CA GLU A 241 -8.34 -35.28 -46.01
C GLU A 241 -9.15 -35.88 -47.17
N LEU A 242 -10.42 -35.49 -47.30
CA LEU A 242 -11.27 -35.96 -48.39
C LEU A 242 -10.72 -35.51 -49.75
N LEU A 243 -10.30 -34.25 -49.87
CA LEU A 243 -9.70 -33.70 -51.07
C LEU A 243 -8.41 -34.44 -51.43
N THR A 244 -7.51 -34.63 -50.46
CA THR A 244 -6.27 -35.40 -50.64
C THR A 244 -6.56 -36.84 -51.09
N SER A 245 -7.60 -37.48 -50.52
CA SER A 245 -8.00 -38.82 -50.93
C SER A 245 -8.58 -38.86 -52.36
N MET A 246 -9.27 -37.80 -52.77
CA MET A 246 -9.80 -37.66 -54.13
C MET A 246 -8.66 -37.44 -55.11
N GLU A 247 -7.73 -36.55 -54.80
CA GLU A 247 -6.52 -36.29 -55.60
C GLU A 247 -5.71 -37.56 -55.79
N LEU A 248 -5.44 -38.32 -54.73
CA LEU A 248 -4.68 -39.56 -54.81
C LEU A 248 -5.39 -40.62 -55.66
N ARG A 249 -6.72 -40.73 -55.57
CA ARG A 249 -7.51 -41.63 -56.43
C ARG A 249 -7.47 -41.21 -57.90
N VAL A 250 -7.56 -39.91 -58.18
CA VAL A 250 -7.45 -39.37 -59.55
C VAL A 250 -6.05 -39.62 -60.10
N SER A 251 -4.99 -39.31 -59.35
CA SER A 251 -3.61 -39.58 -59.76
C SER A 251 -3.35 -41.07 -60.03
N LYS A 252 -3.95 -41.96 -59.24
CA LYS A 252 -3.88 -43.41 -59.48
C LYS A 252 -4.59 -43.79 -60.79
N ALA A 253 -5.82 -43.32 -60.99
CA ALA A 253 -6.59 -43.60 -62.20
C ALA A 253 -5.90 -43.04 -63.46
N GLU A 254 -5.27 -41.87 -63.37
CA GLU A 254 -4.47 -41.29 -64.45
C GLU A 254 -3.24 -42.14 -64.77
N LYS A 255 -2.52 -42.62 -63.75
CA LYS A 255 -1.37 -43.50 -63.94
C LYS A 255 -1.77 -44.83 -64.60
N ASP A 256 -2.85 -45.45 -64.15
CA ASP A 256 -3.37 -46.69 -64.74
C ASP A 256 -3.77 -46.47 -66.21
N ARG A 257 -4.38 -45.32 -66.54
CA ARG A 257 -4.72 -44.94 -67.92
C ARG A 257 -3.47 -44.77 -68.80
N VAL A 258 -2.41 -44.16 -68.28
CA VAL A 258 -1.15 -43.95 -69.02
C VAL A 258 -0.43 -45.28 -69.27
N GLN A 259 -0.54 -46.26 -68.37
CA GLN A 259 0.09 -47.58 -68.54
C GLN A 259 -0.63 -48.51 -69.53
N GLN A 260 -1.89 -48.23 -69.86
CA GLN A 260 -2.67 -49.01 -70.84
C GLN A 260 -2.49 -48.53 -72.29
N VAL A 261 -1.82 -47.41 -72.50
CA VAL A 261 -1.47 -46.85 -73.83
C VAL A 261 -0.04 -47.20 -74.17
#